data_AF-A0A9D1JGQ1-F1
#
_entry.id   AF-A0A9D1JGQ1-F1
#
_cell.length_a   1.000
_cell.length_b   1.000
_cell.length_c   1.000
_cell.angle_alpha   90.00
_cell.angle_beta   90.00
_cell.angle_gamma   90.00
#
_symmetry.space_group_name_H-M   'P 1'
#
loop_
_entity.id
_entity.type
_entity.pdbx_description
1 polymer ?
#
loop_
_entity_poly.entity_id
_entity_poly.type
_entity_poly.pdbx_seq_one_letter_code
_entity_poly.pdbx_strand_id
1 'polypeptide(L)'
;MNTTFFEKASNLSKDFSWKDIFSDVFKPHTREDRSRLMLKGMGNHVPSPAQMLRQWQKPWLFLWAGAIGLAIALISMFLWNSGAVYSIPAMMLVLFIVPAFVVPLAVLIFFWEMDMTGSSSILDTLMMMLVGGILSIAATGIFHAFVTLPFTDQAYISGPLPEEIAKFLVVWLLLSRKKFKYGVQGILVGGAVGVGFSAIESAYYAWMNFMQKLDVVAAENAFEGMLSAMFGGDGSGITLATQAMTDTILNRGILAIGGHVLWAALYGGALGLLKYKGKLSLKSLVDPLVIMTFSGAFLLHTVWNFSGVAFLGILPEGVVLFLMKLDAYYVKYILLIVLGWLLLLFIMRKCIRQMVAVEGFYNRQPEGTGYGGAAAARPAGALAGNRAILTVRATGQLNHGKIYELSAGGSLIFGRDPQRANVAFPPDTKGVSGLHCEIKIKDGIPVLIDRNSTYGTFFSNGSRLEPNVPYKIKGHVKFYLARPENQFDIQV
;
A
#
# COMPACT_ATOMS: atom_id res chain seq x y z
N MET A 1 -25.05 1.89 -4.06
CA MET A 1 -24.01 1.05 -3.42
C MET A 1 -23.35 0.18 -4.49
N ASN A 2 -22.04 -0.10 -4.34
CA ASN A 2 -21.23 -0.92 -5.25
C ASN A 2 -21.50 -2.44 -5.12
N THR A 3 -22.75 -2.83 -4.85
CA THR A 3 -23.12 -4.22 -4.49
C THR A 3 -22.73 -5.23 -5.56
N THR A 4 -23.03 -4.94 -6.83
CA THR A 4 -22.68 -5.79 -7.98
C THR A 4 -21.16 -5.95 -8.17
N PHE A 5 -20.39 -4.90 -7.87
CA PHE A 5 -18.93 -4.94 -7.92
C PHE A 5 -18.37 -5.86 -6.83
N PHE A 6 -18.87 -5.75 -5.60
CA PHE A 6 -18.40 -6.58 -4.49
C PHE A 6 -18.89 -8.03 -4.59
N GLU A 7 -20.05 -8.28 -5.19
CA GLU A 7 -20.51 -9.63 -5.53
C GLU A 7 -19.59 -10.30 -6.56
N LYS A 8 -19.16 -9.57 -7.60
CA LYS A 8 -18.12 -10.08 -8.51
C LYS A 8 -16.80 -10.31 -7.79
N ALA A 9 -16.41 -9.41 -6.89
CA ALA A 9 -15.16 -9.53 -6.15
C ALA A 9 -15.16 -10.67 -5.11
N SER A 10 -16.32 -11.03 -4.55
CA SER A 10 -16.46 -12.13 -3.58
C SER A 10 -16.39 -13.51 -4.25
N ASN A 11 -16.79 -13.60 -5.52
CA ASN A 11 -16.77 -14.85 -6.26
C ASN A 11 -15.38 -15.11 -6.87
N LEU A 12 -14.67 -16.12 -6.37
CA LEU A 12 -13.34 -16.50 -6.88
C LEU A 12 -13.34 -17.00 -8.33
N SER A 13 -14.48 -17.44 -8.87
CA SER A 13 -14.63 -17.87 -10.26
C SER A 13 -15.01 -16.73 -11.20
N LYS A 14 -15.33 -15.53 -10.68
CA LYS A 14 -15.59 -14.33 -11.47
C LYS A 14 -14.45 -13.33 -11.25
N ASP A 15 -13.89 -12.86 -12.34
CA ASP A 15 -12.90 -11.79 -12.31
C ASP A 15 -13.58 -10.45 -12.63
N PHE A 16 -13.24 -9.41 -11.86
CA PHE A 16 -13.59 -8.03 -12.22
C PHE A 16 -12.43 -7.36 -12.96
N SER A 17 -12.77 -6.45 -13.84
CA SER A 17 -11.84 -5.77 -14.74
C SER A 17 -11.66 -4.29 -14.37
N TRP A 18 -10.74 -3.61 -15.05
CA TRP A 18 -10.62 -2.15 -14.96
C TRP A 18 -11.93 -1.43 -15.31
N LYS A 19 -12.75 -1.97 -16.21
CA LYS A 19 -14.07 -1.40 -16.55
C LYS A 19 -15.00 -1.35 -15.34
N ASP A 20 -14.93 -2.35 -14.46
CA ASP A 20 -15.76 -2.38 -13.25
C ASP A 20 -15.28 -1.34 -12.22
N ILE A 21 -13.98 -1.08 -12.12
CA ILE A 21 -13.42 -0.05 -11.21
C ILE A 21 -13.75 1.36 -11.71
N PHE A 22 -13.58 1.61 -13.01
CA PHE A 22 -13.71 2.96 -13.60
C PHE A 22 -15.14 3.34 -14.02
N SER A 23 -16.16 2.53 -13.71
CA SER A 23 -17.53 2.76 -14.18
C SER A 23 -18.18 4.08 -13.75
N ASP A 24 -17.63 4.72 -12.71
CA ASP A 24 -18.21 5.92 -12.09
C ASP A 24 -17.37 7.19 -12.33
N VAL A 25 -16.28 7.08 -13.10
CA VAL A 25 -15.34 8.18 -13.36
C VAL A 25 -16.04 9.39 -13.98
N PHE A 26 -16.95 9.16 -14.94
CA PHE A 26 -17.65 10.22 -15.67
C PHE A 26 -19.03 10.56 -15.12
N LYS A 27 -19.44 9.96 -14.00
CA LYS A 27 -20.73 10.28 -13.38
C LYS A 27 -20.66 11.63 -12.67
N PRO A 28 -21.77 12.38 -12.57
CA PRO A 28 -21.81 13.61 -11.78
C PRO A 28 -21.64 13.30 -10.29
N HIS A 29 -20.79 14.05 -9.60
CA HIS A 29 -20.50 13.91 -8.17
C HIS A 29 -20.97 15.14 -7.40
N THR A 30 -21.67 14.92 -6.29
CA THR A 30 -22.25 16.01 -5.49
C THR A 30 -21.19 16.75 -4.66
N ARG A 31 -21.59 17.86 -4.02
CA ARG A 31 -20.72 18.52 -3.02
C ARG A 31 -20.48 17.62 -1.81
N GLU A 32 -21.46 16.82 -1.42
CA GLU A 32 -21.34 15.88 -0.30
C GLU A 32 -20.37 14.74 -0.61
N ASP A 33 -20.38 14.21 -1.83
CA ASP A 33 -19.40 13.21 -2.29
C ASP A 33 -17.97 13.73 -2.19
N ARG A 34 -17.76 14.99 -2.58
CA ARG A 34 -16.47 15.67 -2.45
C ARG A 34 -16.06 15.84 -0.98
N SER A 35 -16.96 16.34 -0.14
CA SER A 35 -16.69 16.52 1.30
C SER A 35 -16.35 15.19 1.97
N ARG A 36 -17.11 14.13 1.67
CA ARG A 36 -16.85 12.77 2.20
C ARG A 36 -15.47 12.27 1.81
N LEU A 37 -15.09 12.46 0.54
CA LEU A 37 -13.77 12.05 0.06
C LEU A 37 -12.65 12.84 0.74
N MET A 38 -12.79 14.15 0.92
CA MET A 38 -11.78 14.99 1.59
C MET A 38 -11.65 14.70 3.09
N LEU A 39 -12.74 14.32 3.76
CA LEU A 39 -12.76 13.96 5.18
C LEU A 39 -12.29 12.52 5.46
N LYS A 40 -12.05 11.73 4.40
CA LYS A 40 -11.52 10.36 4.51
C LYS A 40 -10.25 10.34 5.36
N GLY A 41 -10.19 9.40 6.32
CA GLY A 41 -9.04 9.25 7.20
C GLY A 41 -8.99 10.22 8.39
N MET A 42 -10.02 11.05 8.62
CA MET A 42 -10.03 12.07 9.67
C MET A 42 -11.06 11.77 10.77
N GLY A 43 -10.60 11.64 12.02
CA GLY A 43 -11.45 11.56 13.21
C GLY A 43 -12.53 10.48 13.10
N ASN A 44 -13.79 10.87 13.29
CA ASN A 44 -14.95 9.98 13.22
C ASN A 44 -15.30 9.48 11.80
N HIS A 45 -14.58 9.94 10.77
CA HIS A 45 -14.78 9.52 9.37
C HIS A 45 -13.92 8.31 8.99
N VAL A 46 -13.17 7.72 9.93
CA VAL A 46 -12.47 6.45 9.72
C VAL A 46 -13.49 5.31 9.86
N PRO A 47 -13.77 4.53 8.79
CA PRO A 47 -14.78 3.48 8.85
C PRO A 47 -14.38 2.34 9.79
N SER A 48 -15.38 1.76 10.46
CA SER A 48 -15.19 0.46 11.11
C SER A 48 -14.97 -0.65 10.06
N PRO A 49 -14.30 -1.76 10.39
CA PRO A 49 -14.08 -2.85 9.43
C PRO A 49 -15.34 -3.40 8.74
N ALA A 50 -16.51 -3.33 9.39
CA ALA A 50 -17.79 -3.76 8.83
C ALA A 50 -18.41 -2.75 7.84
N GLN A 51 -17.88 -1.53 7.78
CA GLN A 51 -18.44 -0.41 7.01
C GLN A 51 -17.51 0.08 5.90
N MET A 52 -16.26 -0.40 5.85
CA MET A 52 -15.23 0.01 4.88
C MET A 52 -15.74 -0.05 3.43
N LEU A 53 -16.34 -1.17 3.01
CA LEU A 53 -16.81 -1.32 1.62
C LEU A 53 -18.10 -0.56 1.35
N ARG A 54 -18.99 -0.42 2.35
CA ARG A 54 -20.22 0.36 2.24
C ARG A 54 -19.95 1.85 2.04
N GLN A 55 -18.91 2.38 2.68
CA GLN A 55 -18.54 3.80 2.60
C GLN A 55 -17.57 4.11 1.46
N TRP A 56 -16.97 3.09 0.84
CA TRP A 56 -16.05 3.28 -0.28
C TRP A 56 -16.78 3.76 -1.54
N GLN A 57 -16.26 4.84 -2.12
CA GLN A 57 -16.66 5.38 -3.42
C GLN A 57 -15.67 4.94 -4.50
N LYS A 58 -16.19 4.67 -5.70
CA LYS A 58 -15.33 4.38 -6.86
C LYS A 58 -14.48 5.61 -7.22
N PRO A 59 -13.30 5.41 -7.81
CA PRO A 59 -12.38 6.50 -8.14
C PRO A 59 -12.94 7.38 -9.27
N TRP A 60 -12.75 8.69 -9.14
CA TRP A 60 -13.17 9.67 -10.13
C TRP A 60 -12.35 10.98 -10.05
N LEU A 61 -11.88 11.37 -8.86
CA LEU A 61 -11.14 12.60 -8.64
C LEU A 61 -9.79 12.60 -9.37
N PHE A 62 -9.14 11.43 -9.45
CA PHE A 62 -7.84 11.30 -10.11
C PHE A 62 -7.83 11.83 -11.55
N LEU A 63 -8.93 11.61 -12.29
CA LEU A 63 -9.05 12.06 -13.67
C LEU A 63 -9.07 13.59 -13.75
N TRP A 64 -9.86 14.24 -12.90
CA TRP A 64 -10.00 15.70 -12.90
C TRP A 64 -8.77 16.39 -12.34
N ALA A 65 -8.18 15.86 -11.28
CA ALA A 65 -6.91 16.35 -10.77
C ALA A 65 -5.80 16.24 -11.82
N GLY A 66 -5.74 15.11 -12.54
CA GLY A 66 -4.83 14.91 -13.66
C GLY A 66 -5.11 15.86 -14.83
N ALA A 67 -6.37 16.05 -15.24
CA ALA A 67 -6.75 16.92 -16.35
C ALA A 67 -6.44 18.39 -16.05
N ILE A 68 -6.77 18.88 -14.84
CA ILE A 68 -6.44 20.24 -14.40
C ILE A 68 -4.92 20.40 -14.32
N GLY A 69 -4.22 19.44 -13.72
CA GLY A 69 -2.76 19.47 -13.64
C GLY A 69 -2.11 19.50 -15.04
N LEU A 70 -2.61 18.71 -15.98
CA LEU A 70 -2.14 18.69 -17.36
C LEU A 70 -2.39 20.03 -18.06
N ALA A 71 -3.57 20.62 -17.88
CA ALA A 71 -3.86 21.94 -18.43
C ALA A 71 -2.89 23.00 -17.89
N ILE A 72 -2.62 22.99 -16.58
CA ILE A 72 -1.64 23.91 -15.96
C ILE A 72 -0.24 23.66 -16.55
N ALA A 73 0.20 22.40 -16.63
CA ALA A 73 1.52 22.07 -17.19
C ALA A 73 1.67 22.52 -18.65
N LEU A 74 0.67 22.28 -19.49
CA LEU A 74 0.67 22.70 -20.89
C LEU A 74 0.65 24.22 -21.05
N ILE A 75 -0.14 24.93 -20.23
CA ILE A 75 -0.16 26.40 -20.22
C ILE A 75 1.21 26.94 -19.79
N SER A 76 1.81 26.41 -18.72
CA SER A 76 3.15 26.80 -18.27
C SER A 76 4.20 26.56 -19.35
N MET A 77 4.17 25.40 -20.02
CA MET A 77 5.06 25.08 -21.14
C MET A 77 4.85 26.02 -22.32
N PHE A 78 3.60 26.33 -22.68
CA PHE A 78 3.29 27.24 -23.78
C PHE A 78 3.81 28.67 -23.49
N LEU A 79 3.55 29.19 -22.28
CA LEU A 79 4.03 30.50 -21.87
C LEU A 79 5.56 30.60 -21.85
N TRP A 80 6.24 29.51 -21.50
CA TRP A 80 7.70 29.44 -21.56
C TRP A 80 8.22 29.39 -23.00
N ASN A 81 7.67 28.50 -23.83
CA ASN A 81 8.13 28.35 -25.21
C ASN A 81 7.84 29.58 -26.08
N SER A 82 6.86 30.42 -25.71
CA SER A 82 6.64 31.71 -26.38
C SER A 82 7.62 32.81 -25.97
N GLY A 83 8.51 32.56 -25.00
CA GLY A 83 9.42 33.54 -24.42
C GLY A 83 8.76 34.57 -23.51
N ALA A 84 7.43 34.53 -23.35
CA ALA A 84 6.66 35.54 -22.62
C ALA A 84 7.02 35.66 -21.13
N VAL A 85 7.63 34.60 -20.56
CA VAL A 85 7.94 34.52 -19.12
C VAL A 85 9.40 34.23 -18.79
N TYR A 86 10.33 34.35 -19.74
CA TYR A 86 11.76 34.14 -19.49
C TYR A 86 12.33 35.08 -18.43
N SER A 87 11.81 36.30 -18.34
CA SER A 87 12.19 37.29 -17.33
C SER A 87 11.67 36.98 -15.92
N ILE A 88 10.94 35.88 -15.74
CA ILE A 88 10.38 35.45 -14.45
C ILE A 88 11.11 34.18 -13.99
N PRO A 89 12.18 34.28 -13.17
CA PRO A 89 12.97 33.13 -12.73
C PRO A 89 12.15 32.02 -12.07
N ALA A 90 11.06 32.38 -11.37
CA ALA A 90 10.16 31.42 -10.76
C ALA A 90 9.46 30.50 -11.77
N MET A 91 9.23 30.94 -13.01
CA MET A 91 8.59 30.10 -14.04
C MET A 91 9.51 28.96 -14.48
N MET A 92 10.82 29.13 -14.41
CA MET A 92 11.77 28.07 -14.68
C MET A 92 11.58 26.89 -13.70
N LEU A 93 11.43 27.19 -12.39
CA LEU A 93 11.14 26.17 -11.37
C LEU A 93 9.79 25.48 -11.58
N VAL A 94 8.77 26.24 -11.98
CA VAL A 94 7.44 25.70 -12.30
C VAL A 94 7.53 24.65 -13.41
N LEU A 95 8.38 24.86 -14.42
CA LEU A 95 8.51 23.94 -15.55
C LEU A 95 9.19 22.64 -15.18
N PHE A 96 10.21 22.65 -14.31
CA PHE A 96 10.83 21.41 -13.85
C PHE A 96 9.92 20.61 -12.92
N ILE A 97 9.13 21.31 -12.09
CA ILE A 97 8.35 20.68 -11.02
C ILE A 97 6.97 20.28 -11.53
N VAL A 98 6.13 21.21 -11.98
CA VAL A 98 4.71 20.94 -12.19
C VAL A 98 4.47 19.77 -13.15
N PRO A 99 5.00 19.77 -14.38
CA PRO A 99 4.83 18.65 -15.31
C PRO A 99 5.34 17.30 -14.79
N ALA A 100 6.44 17.29 -14.02
CA ALA A 100 7.01 16.06 -13.44
C ALA A 100 6.09 15.43 -12.39
N PHE A 101 5.20 16.21 -11.78
CA PHE A 101 4.27 15.75 -10.76
C PHE A 101 2.88 15.41 -11.28
N VAL A 102 2.41 15.95 -12.42
CA VAL A 102 1.01 15.82 -12.88
C VAL A 102 0.54 14.36 -12.95
N VAL A 103 1.18 13.55 -13.81
CA VAL A 103 0.77 12.16 -14.04
C VAL A 103 1.02 11.30 -12.80
N PRO A 104 2.19 11.36 -12.13
CA PRO A 104 2.40 10.66 -10.87
C PRO A 104 1.33 10.97 -9.81
N LEU A 105 1.03 12.25 -9.56
CA LEU A 105 0.02 12.65 -8.58
C LEU A 105 -1.37 12.17 -8.94
N ALA A 106 -1.74 12.18 -10.23
CA ALA A 106 -3.02 11.61 -10.67
C ALA A 106 -3.10 10.12 -10.31
N VAL A 107 -2.05 9.34 -10.58
CA VAL A 107 -2.00 7.91 -10.20
C VAL A 107 -2.03 7.73 -8.67
N LEU A 108 -1.38 8.62 -7.90
CA LEU A 108 -1.44 8.59 -6.44
C LEU A 108 -2.85 8.85 -5.91
N ILE A 109 -3.55 9.84 -6.47
CA ILE A 109 -4.94 10.13 -6.12
C ILE A 109 -5.81 8.91 -6.44
N PHE A 110 -5.59 8.25 -7.58
CA PHE A 110 -6.26 7.00 -7.91
C PHE A 110 -6.00 5.92 -6.84
N PHE A 111 -4.75 5.69 -6.43
CA PHE A 111 -4.46 4.73 -5.36
C PHE A 111 -5.07 5.12 -4.01
N TRP A 112 -5.10 6.41 -3.71
CA TRP A 112 -5.75 6.93 -2.52
C TRP A 112 -7.25 6.70 -2.55
N GLU A 113 -7.92 6.94 -3.68
CA GLU A 113 -9.34 6.62 -3.88
C GLU A 113 -9.58 5.11 -3.74
N MET A 114 -8.67 4.27 -4.23
CA MET A 114 -8.71 2.81 -4.09
C MET A 114 -8.45 2.28 -2.67
N ASP A 115 -7.96 3.09 -1.73
CA ASP A 115 -7.85 2.68 -0.32
C ASP A 115 -9.25 2.53 0.31
N MET A 116 -9.81 1.32 0.21
CA MET A 116 -11.12 0.95 0.75
C MET A 116 -11.18 1.01 2.28
N THR A 117 -10.03 1.08 2.97
CA THR A 117 -10.02 1.13 4.44
C THR A 117 -10.49 2.47 4.99
N GLY A 118 -10.40 3.53 4.19
CA GLY A 118 -10.77 4.89 4.62
C GLY A 118 -9.90 5.46 5.73
N SER A 119 -8.72 4.87 6.00
CA SER A 119 -7.90 5.19 7.16
C SER A 119 -6.73 6.14 6.87
N SER A 120 -6.37 6.31 5.59
CA SER A 120 -5.35 7.25 5.14
C SER A 120 -6.00 8.52 4.60
N SER A 121 -5.69 9.66 5.19
CA SER A 121 -6.09 10.96 4.66
C SER A 121 -5.25 11.34 3.45
N ILE A 122 -5.70 12.36 2.70
CA ILE A 122 -4.90 12.92 1.61
C ILE A 122 -3.58 13.51 2.15
N LEU A 123 -3.59 14.10 3.36
CA LEU A 123 -2.39 14.62 4.01
C LEU A 123 -1.39 13.51 4.33
N ASP A 124 -1.84 12.39 4.91
CA ASP A 124 -0.98 11.23 5.14
C ASP A 124 -0.34 10.76 3.83
N THR A 125 -1.14 10.72 2.76
CA THR A 125 -0.73 10.27 1.44
C THR A 125 0.35 11.16 0.84
N LEU A 126 0.15 12.47 0.88
CA LEU A 126 1.12 13.46 0.40
C LEU A 126 2.40 13.47 1.26
N MET A 127 2.29 13.26 2.58
CA MET A 127 3.46 13.16 3.46
C MET A 127 4.26 11.88 3.20
N MET A 128 3.59 10.74 2.96
CA MET A 128 4.26 9.50 2.53
C MET A 128 4.96 9.68 1.19
N MET A 129 4.35 10.41 0.26
CA MET A 129 4.95 10.73 -1.02
C MET A 129 6.22 11.57 -0.85
N LEU A 130 6.12 12.69 -0.14
CA LEU A 130 7.24 13.61 0.04
C LEU A 130 8.39 12.95 0.81
N VAL A 131 8.13 12.47 2.02
CA VAL A 131 9.17 11.90 2.89
C VAL A 131 9.68 10.59 2.32
N GLY A 132 8.79 9.74 1.82
CA GLY A 132 9.16 8.46 1.23
C GLY A 132 10.00 8.59 -0.04
N GLY A 133 9.65 9.54 -0.91
CA GLY A 133 10.42 9.85 -2.12
C GLY A 133 11.83 10.33 -1.79
N ILE A 134 11.94 11.33 -0.90
CA ILE A 134 13.25 11.88 -0.46
C ILE A 134 14.11 10.79 0.18
N LEU A 135 13.55 9.99 1.10
CA LEU A 135 14.29 8.91 1.75
C LEU A 135 14.75 7.85 0.75
N SER A 136 13.94 7.56 -0.28
CA SER A 136 14.30 6.57 -1.30
C SER A 136 15.44 7.06 -2.20
N ILE A 137 15.43 8.33 -2.58
CA ILE A 137 16.53 8.94 -3.33
C ILE A 137 17.81 8.97 -2.48
N ALA A 138 17.72 9.41 -1.22
CA ALA A 138 18.86 9.41 -0.31
C ALA A 138 19.43 8.00 -0.11
N ALA A 139 18.59 7.00 0.09
CA ALA A 139 19.01 5.60 0.22
C ALA A 139 19.65 5.06 -1.06
N THR A 140 19.16 5.46 -2.25
CA THR A 140 19.78 5.12 -3.54
C THR A 140 21.18 5.72 -3.64
N GLY A 141 21.35 7.00 -3.30
CA GLY A 141 22.64 7.68 -3.30
C GLY A 141 23.65 7.05 -2.33
N ILE A 142 23.21 6.66 -1.14
CA ILE A 142 24.02 5.91 -0.16
C ILE A 142 24.43 4.56 -0.76
N PHE A 143 23.51 3.84 -1.40
CA PHE A 143 23.84 2.57 -2.03
C PHE A 143 24.93 2.74 -3.10
N HIS A 144 24.82 3.75 -3.96
CA HIS A 144 25.84 4.04 -4.97
C HIS A 144 27.20 4.43 -4.35
N ALA A 145 27.20 5.11 -3.21
CA ALA A 145 28.42 5.52 -2.52
C ALA A 145 29.17 4.35 -1.86
N PHE A 146 28.46 3.31 -1.41
CA PHE A 146 29.04 2.23 -0.61
C PHE A 146 29.04 0.85 -1.28
N VAL A 147 28.31 0.67 -2.38
CA VAL A 147 28.17 -0.62 -3.06
C VAL A 147 28.61 -0.50 -4.52
N THR A 148 29.78 -1.07 -4.82
CA THR A 148 30.23 -1.25 -6.20
C THR A 148 29.63 -2.53 -6.77
N LEU A 149 28.73 -2.39 -7.74
CA LEU A 149 28.18 -3.53 -8.46
C LEU A 149 29.15 -3.99 -9.56
N PRO A 150 29.23 -5.29 -9.88
CA PRO A 150 30.10 -5.79 -10.96
C PRO A 150 29.62 -5.38 -12.37
N PHE A 151 28.49 -4.67 -12.46
CA PHE A 151 27.85 -4.21 -13.69
C PHE A 151 27.71 -2.69 -13.72
N THR A 152 28.62 -1.94 -13.06
CA THR A 152 28.57 -0.47 -12.96
C THR A 152 28.42 0.21 -14.32
N ASP A 153 29.08 -0.32 -15.34
CA ASP A 153 29.08 0.23 -16.71
C ASP A 153 27.77 -0.02 -17.46
N GLN A 154 26.90 -0.89 -16.92
CA GLN A 154 25.61 -1.24 -17.50
C GLN A 154 24.50 -0.46 -16.80
N ALA A 155 24.27 0.78 -17.24
CA ALA A 155 23.26 1.70 -16.67
C ALA A 155 21.85 1.09 -16.53
N TYR A 156 21.50 0.12 -17.38
CA TYR A 156 20.22 -0.58 -17.35
C TYR A 156 20.08 -1.58 -16.18
N ILE A 157 21.16 -1.91 -15.47
CA ILE A 157 21.13 -2.71 -14.23
C ILE A 157 21.62 -1.89 -13.04
N SER A 158 22.68 -1.10 -13.21
CA SER A 158 23.33 -0.37 -12.13
C SER A 158 22.49 0.78 -11.56
N GLY A 159 21.53 1.34 -12.31
CA GLY A 159 20.51 2.25 -11.77
C GLY A 159 19.33 1.51 -11.14
N PRO A 160 18.63 0.62 -11.88
CA PRO A 160 17.39 0.00 -11.39
C PRO A 160 17.51 -0.78 -10.09
N LEU A 161 18.61 -1.53 -9.89
CA LEU A 161 18.73 -2.39 -8.71
C LEU A 161 18.80 -1.58 -7.39
N PRO A 162 19.74 -0.63 -7.22
CA PRO A 162 19.79 0.24 -6.05
C PRO A 162 18.47 0.96 -5.77
N GLU A 163 17.84 1.51 -6.81
CA GLU A 163 16.61 2.28 -6.69
C GLU A 163 15.42 1.46 -6.21
N GLU A 164 15.23 0.25 -6.76
CA GLU A 164 14.15 -0.63 -6.32
C GLU A 164 14.39 -1.14 -4.90
N ILE A 165 15.64 -1.46 -4.52
CA ILE A 165 16.00 -1.83 -3.14
C ILE A 165 15.67 -0.69 -2.17
N ALA A 166 16.08 0.54 -2.50
CA ALA A 166 15.85 1.72 -1.68
C ALA A 166 14.35 1.99 -1.45
N LYS A 167 13.56 2.03 -2.53
CA LYS A 167 12.11 2.22 -2.43
C LYS A 167 11.44 1.07 -1.67
N PHE A 168 11.85 -0.17 -1.91
CA PHE A 168 11.33 -1.34 -1.19
C PHE A 168 11.56 -1.22 0.32
N LEU A 169 12.76 -0.85 0.75
CA LEU A 169 13.11 -0.66 2.15
C LEU A 169 12.25 0.44 2.79
N VAL A 170 12.10 1.59 2.14
CA VAL A 170 11.26 2.68 2.64
C VAL A 170 9.79 2.26 2.76
N VAL A 171 9.25 1.56 1.75
CA VAL A 171 7.89 1.01 1.79
C VAL A 171 7.71 0.01 2.94
N TRP A 172 8.68 -0.88 3.15
CA TRP A 172 8.67 -1.84 4.25
C TRP A 172 8.68 -1.15 5.63
N LEU A 173 9.48 -0.09 5.80
CA LEU A 173 9.52 0.71 7.03
C LEU A 173 8.18 1.42 7.29
N LEU A 174 7.60 2.05 6.27
CA LEU A 174 6.31 2.73 6.39
C LEU A 174 5.19 1.73 6.75
N LEU A 175 5.12 0.58 6.07
CA LEU A 175 4.13 -0.48 6.36
C LEU A 175 4.36 -1.21 7.70
N SER A 176 5.54 -1.08 8.29
CA SER A 176 5.81 -1.62 9.62
C SER A 176 5.03 -0.87 10.72
N ARG A 177 4.59 0.37 10.46
CA ARG A 177 3.75 1.17 11.38
C ARG A 177 2.39 0.51 11.64
N LYS A 178 1.83 0.69 12.84
CA LYS A 178 0.56 0.07 13.28
C LYS A 178 -0.68 0.54 12.48
N LYS A 179 -0.58 1.69 11.81
CA LYS A 179 -1.67 2.30 11.02
C LYS A 179 -2.06 1.43 9.82
N PHE A 180 -1.09 0.75 9.21
CA PHE A 180 -1.29 -0.02 7.99
C PHE A 180 -1.43 -1.51 8.30
N LYS A 181 -2.50 -2.11 7.78
CA LYS A 181 -2.92 -3.47 8.10
C LYS A 181 -3.36 -4.27 6.87
N TYR A 182 -3.73 -3.61 5.77
CA TYR A 182 -4.38 -4.26 4.62
C TYR A 182 -3.61 -4.05 3.32
N GLY A 183 -3.81 -4.96 2.36
CA GLY A 183 -3.14 -4.94 1.05
C GLY A 183 -3.39 -3.68 0.23
N VAL A 184 -4.63 -3.14 0.25
CA VAL A 184 -4.96 -1.90 -0.48
C VAL A 184 -4.18 -0.69 0.06
N GLN A 185 -3.90 -0.65 1.37
CA GLN A 185 -3.02 0.37 1.94
C GLN A 185 -1.56 0.15 1.51
N GLY A 186 -1.15 -1.10 1.32
CA GLY A 186 0.13 -1.47 0.73
C GLY A 186 0.35 -0.84 -0.64
N ILE A 187 -0.65 -0.92 -1.53
CA ILE A 187 -0.64 -0.28 -2.85
C ILE A 187 -0.49 1.23 -2.70
N LEU A 188 -1.25 1.86 -1.81
CA LEU A 188 -1.19 3.30 -1.55
C LEU A 188 0.20 3.75 -1.05
N VAL A 189 0.76 3.05 -0.05
CA VAL A 189 2.09 3.38 0.52
C VAL A 189 3.17 3.20 -0.53
N GLY A 190 3.16 2.07 -1.25
CA GLY A 190 4.08 1.79 -2.34
C GLY A 190 4.02 2.85 -3.43
N GLY A 191 2.82 3.13 -3.92
CA GLY A 191 2.59 4.15 -4.94
C GLY A 191 3.00 5.54 -4.50
N ALA A 192 2.73 5.94 -3.25
CA ALA A 192 3.16 7.24 -2.70
C ALA A 192 4.68 7.40 -2.76
N VAL A 193 5.42 6.41 -2.26
CA VAL A 193 6.90 6.40 -2.33
C VAL A 193 7.37 6.48 -3.78
N GLY A 194 6.77 5.69 -4.67
CA GLY A 194 7.08 5.69 -6.10
C GLY A 194 6.81 7.03 -6.79
N VAL A 195 5.73 7.74 -6.43
CA VAL A 195 5.43 9.08 -6.93
C VAL A 195 6.50 10.08 -6.50
N GLY A 196 6.84 10.11 -5.21
CA GLY A 196 7.86 11.03 -4.71
C GLY A 196 9.20 10.80 -5.42
N PHE A 197 9.61 9.55 -5.57
CA PHE A 197 10.81 9.18 -6.31
C PHE A 197 10.74 9.63 -7.78
N SER A 198 9.69 9.21 -8.50
CA SER A 198 9.51 9.47 -9.94
C SER A 198 9.49 10.95 -10.27
N ALA A 199 8.82 11.76 -9.45
CA ALA A 199 8.64 13.19 -9.72
C ALA A 199 9.92 13.99 -9.45
N ILE A 200 10.61 13.71 -8.33
CA ILE A 200 11.90 14.36 -8.02
C ILE A 200 12.95 13.97 -9.06
N GLU A 201 13.04 12.68 -9.40
CA GLU A 201 13.99 12.20 -10.40
C GLU A 201 13.72 12.84 -11.79
N SER A 202 12.46 12.94 -12.20
CA SER A 202 12.12 13.55 -13.49
C SER A 202 12.42 15.04 -13.54
N ALA A 203 12.18 15.77 -12.43
CA ALA A 203 12.59 17.17 -12.31
C ALA A 203 14.12 17.32 -12.38
N TYR A 204 14.87 16.41 -11.75
CA TYR A 204 16.33 16.39 -11.80
C TYR A 204 16.87 16.15 -13.21
N TYR A 205 16.36 15.15 -13.94
CA TYR A 205 16.79 14.88 -15.32
C TYR A 205 16.50 16.07 -16.24
N ALA A 206 15.33 16.71 -16.07
CA ALA A 206 14.96 17.88 -16.85
C ALA A 206 15.91 19.06 -16.57
N TRP A 207 16.22 19.31 -15.30
CA TRP A 207 17.22 20.30 -14.88
C TRP A 207 18.59 20.01 -15.47
N MET A 208 19.07 18.77 -15.36
CA MET A 208 20.38 18.36 -15.84
C MET A 208 20.51 18.55 -17.36
N ASN A 209 19.51 18.10 -18.13
CA ASN A 209 19.51 18.26 -19.58
C ASN A 209 19.40 19.73 -20.02
N PHE A 210 18.63 20.54 -19.28
CA PHE A 210 18.58 21.98 -19.50
C PHE A 210 19.96 22.62 -19.31
N MET A 211 20.58 22.37 -18.14
CA MET A 211 21.87 22.95 -17.79
C MET A 211 22.98 22.50 -18.75
N GLN A 212 23.03 21.22 -19.12
CA GLN A 212 24.02 20.69 -20.06
C GLN A 212 23.95 21.38 -21.43
N LYS A 213 22.74 21.73 -21.89
CA LYS A 213 22.54 22.43 -23.17
C LYS A 213 22.73 23.95 -23.05
N LEU A 214 22.59 24.49 -21.84
CA LEU A 214 22.90 25.88 -21.54
C LEU A 214 24.42 26.13 -21.48
N ASP A 215 25.20 25.14 -21.01
CA ASP A 215 26.66 25.17 -20.82
C ASP A 215 27.48 25.21 -22.14
N VAL A 216 26.81 25.37 -23.29
CA VAL A 216 27.46 25.76 -24.56
C VAL A 216 27.85 27.25 -24.56
N VAL A 217 27.47 28.02 -23.54
CA VAL A 217 27.86 29.42 -23.35
C VAL A 217 28.71 29.55 -22.07
N ALA A 218 30.02 29.54 -22.26
CA ALA A 218 31.02 29.64 -21.19
C ALA A 218 30.86 30.93 -20.36
N ALA A 219 30.67 30.79 -19.05
CA ALA A 219 30.96 31.84 -18.07
C ALA A 219 31.56 31.22 -16.80
N GLU A 220 32.44 31.97 -16.14
CA GLU A 220 33.18 31.54 -14.93
C GLU A 220 32.28 31.20 -13.74
N ASN A 221 31.01 31.64 -13.74
CA ASN A 221 30.00 31.35 -12.72
C ASN A 221 28.68 30.88 -13.35
N ALA A 222 28.12 29.74 -12.89
CA ALA A 222 26.91 29.12 -13.46
C ALA A 222 25.68 30.05 -13.50
N PHE A 223 25.55 30.97 -12.54
CA PHE A 223 24.46 31.94 -12.51
C PHE A 223 24.61 33.06 -13.56
N GLU A 224 25.83 33.55 -13.77
CA GLU A 224 26.10 34.58 -14.80
C GLU A 224 26.11 33.98 -16.20
N GLY A 225 26.59 32.74 -16.35
CA GLY A 225 26.48 31.98 -17.60
C GLY A 225 25.03 31.73 -17.98
N MET A 226 24.18 31.40 -17.00
CA MET A 226 22.74 31.29 -17.20
C MET A 226 22.13 32.63 -17.64
N LEU A 227 22.41 33.74 -16.95
CA LEU A 227 21.90 35.07 -17.33
C LEU A 227 22.38 35.51 -18.72
N SER A 228 23.65 35.28 -19.05
CA SER A 228 24.24 35.60 -20.36
C SER A 228 23.67 34.72 -21.48
N ALA A 229 23.48 33.43 -21.24
CA ALA A 229 22.84 32.52 -22.20
C ALA A 229 21.34 32.79 -22.40
N MET A 230 20.66 33.27 -21.35
CA MET A 230 19.24 33.62 -21.39
C MET A 230 18.96 35.00 -21.99
N PHE A 231 19.87 35.97 -21.82
CA PHE A 231 19.61 37.38 -22.14
C PHE A 231 20.72 38.09 -22.93
N GLY A 232 21.87 37.46 -23.18
CA GLY A 232 23.07 38.06 -23.77
C GLY A 232 23.46 37.59 -25.18
N GLY A 233 22.77 36.58 -25.74
CA GLY A 233 23.02 36.04 -27.10
C GLY A 233 21.82 36.15 -28.05
N ASP A 234 21.89 35.54 -29.23
CA ASP A 234 20.79 35.47 -30.23
C ASP A 234 19.57 34.63 -29.79
N GLY A 235 19.58 34.11 -28.56
CA GLY A 235 18.52 33.25 -28.00
C GLY A 235 18.60 31.77 -28.41
N SER A 236 19.61 31.35 -29.19
CA SER A 236 19.73 29.95 -29.64
C SER A 236 20.02 28.96 -28.49
N GLY A 237 20.86 29.35 -27.52
CA GLY A 237 21.22 28.52 -26.36
C GLY A 237 20.03 28.22 -25.44
N ILE A 238 19.26 29.25 -25.06
CA ILE A 238 18.04 29.07 -24.26
C ILE A 238 16.98 28.26 -25.02
N THR A 239 16.92 28.39 -26.36
CA THR A 239 16.00 27.61 -27.19
C THR A 239 16.35 26.12 -27.16
N LEU A 240 17.63 25.76 -27.36
CA LEU A 240 18.10 24.37 -27.30
C LEU A 240 17.94 23.76 -25.90
N ALA A 241 18.25 24.53 -24.86
CA ALA A 241 18.08 24.10 -23.47
C ALA A 241 16.60 23.89 -23.13
N THR A 242 15.74 24.82 -23.55
CA THR A 242 14.28 24.72 -23.42
C THR A 242 13.74 23.48 -24.12
N GLN A 243 14.21 23.20 -25.33
CA GLN A 243 13.79 22.02 -26.08
C GLN A 243 14.19 20.72 -25.36
N ALA A 244 15.45 20.61 -24.92
CA ALA A 244 15.94 19.43 -24.22
C ALA A 244 15.21 19.17 -22.90
N MET A 245 14.93 20.23 -22.12
CA MET A 245 14.08 20.15 -20.94
C MET A 245 12.67 19.68 -21.30
N THR A 246 12.03 20.32 -22.28
CA THR A 246 10.65 20.01 -22.69
C THR A 246 10.52 18.56 -23.12
N ASP A 247 11.43 18.08 -23.97
CA ASP A 247 11.46 16.69 -24.45
C ASP A 247 11.63 15.71 -23.28
N THR A 248 12.53 16.01 -22.35
CA THR A 248 12.76 15.18 -21.16
C THR A 248 11.51 15.07 -20.31
N ILE A 249 10.86 16.20 -20.04
CA ILE A 249 9.68 16.26 -19.18
C ILE A 249 8.47 15.62 -19.82
N LEU A 250 8.23 15.85 -21.12
CA LEU A 250 7.10 15.24 -21.82
C LEU A 250 7.24 13.72 -21.83
N ASN A 251 8.42 13.22 -22.18
CA ASN A 251 8.68 11.78 -22.24
C ASN A 251 8.56 11.14 -20.85
N ARG A 252 9.23 11.71 -19.84
CA ARG A 252 9.22 11.15 -18.49
C ARG A 252 7.87 11.32 -17.80
N GLY A 253 7.20 12.46 -18.01
CA GLY A 253 5.90 12.78 -17.43
C GLY A 253 4.79 11.88 -17.97
N ILE A 254 4.67 11.72 -19.29
CA ILE A 254 3.64 10.86 -19.90
C ILE A 254 3.86 9.39 -19.50
N LEU A 255 5.11 8.92 -19.59
CA LEU A 255 5.42 7.52 -19.33
C LEU A 255 5.40 7.16 -17.84
N ALA A 256 5.36 8.15 -16.93
CA ALA A 256 5.29 7.90 -15.49
C ALA A 256 4.06 7.07 -15.06
N ILE A 257 3.02 7.01 -15.90
CA ILE A 257 1.86 6.13 -15.69
C ILE A 257 2.22 4.64 -15.55
N GLY A 258 3.38 4.20 -16.05
CA GLY A 258 3.85 2.82 -15.85
C GLY A 258 5.29 2.67 -15.37
N GLY A 259 5.85 3.72 -14.78
CA GLY A 259 7.19 3.71 -14.16
C GLY A 259 7.17 3.41 -12.66
N HIS A 260 8.05 4.06 -11.90
CA HIS A 260 8.28 3.79 -10.48
C HIS A 260 7.02 3.82 -9.60
N VAL A 261 6.02 4.65 -9.95
CA VAL A 261 4.74 4.72 -9.24
C VAL A 261 4.05 3.36 -9.21
N LEU A 262 4.01 2.71 -10.36
CA LEU A 262 3.37 1.42 -10.57
C LEU A 262 4.19 0.31 -9.93
N TRP A 263 5.51 0.31 -10.17
CA TRP A 263 6.43 -0.71 -9.67
C TRP A 263 6.44 -0.77 -8.14
N ALA A 264 6.51 0.38 -7.49
CA ALA A 264 6.50 0.45 -6.03
C ALA A 264 5.16 0.00 -5.41
N ALA A 265 4.05 0.27 -6.11
CA ALA A 265 2.73 -0.20 -5.69
C ALA A 265 2.58 -1.72 -5.73
N LEU A 266 3.30 -2.42 -6.62
CA LEU A 266 3.26 -3.89 -6.73
C LEU A 266 3.74 -4.56 -5.44
N TYR A 267 4.99 -4.32 -5.05
CA TYR A 267 5.54 -4.92 -3.85
C TYR A 267 4.96 -4.30 -2.57
N GLY A 268 4.52 -3.03 -2.62
CA GLY A 268 3.73 -2.42 -1.54
C GLY A 268 2.45 -3.21 -1.26
N GLY A 269 1.68 -3.55 -2.29
CA GLY A 269 0.48 -4.39 -2.17
C GLY A 269 0.77 -5.78 -1.62
N ALA A 270 1.84 -6.43 -2.09
CA ALA A 270 2.28 -7.73 -1.57
C ALA A 270 2.65 -7.66 -0.08
N LEU A 271 3.46 -6.68 0.33
CA LEU A 271 3.81 -6.46 1.74
C LEU A 271 2.58 -6.15 2.60
N GLY A 272 1.63 -5.36 2.10
CA GLY A 272 0.37 -5.08 2.79
C GLY A 272 -0.48 -6.33 3.01
N LEU A 273 -0.54 -7.24 2.03
CA LEU A 273 -1.22 -8.53 2.15
C LEU A 273 -0.58 -9.43 3.22
N LEU A 274 0.76 -9.43 3.32
CA LEU A 274 1.47 -10.18 4.36
C LEU A 274 1.31 -9.54 5.74
N LYS A 275 1.33 -8.21 5.82
CA LYS A 275 1.12 -7.45 7.06
C LYS A 275 -0.22 -7.78 7.72
N TYR A 276 -1.25 -8.10 6.94
CA TYR A 276 -2.53 -8.54 7.48
C TYR A 276 -2.42 -9.85 8.27
N LYS A 277 -1.54 -10.77 7.85
CA LYS A 277 -1.32 -12.07 8.52
C LYS A 277 -0.48 -11.96 9.78
N GLY A 278 0.20 -10.84 10.01
CA GLY A 278 1.06 -10.65 11.17
C GLY A 278 2.07 -9.51 11.00
N LYS A 279 3.05 -9.44 11.92
CA LYS A 279 4.12 -8.44 11.79
C LYS A 279 5.00 -8.77 10.59
N LEU A 280 5.34 -7.75 9.81
CA LEU A 280 6.39 -7.86 8.81
C LEU A 280 7.71 -8.21 9.51
N SER A 281 8.41 -9.18 8.96
CA SER A 281 9.72 -9.65 9.45
C SER A 281 10.60 -9.98 8.26
N LEU A 282 11.88 -10.31 8.49
CA LEU A 282 12.78 -10.73 7.42
C LEU A 282 12.26 -11.96 6.66
N LYS A 283 11.44 -12.82 7.30
CA LYS A 283 10.78 -13.95 6.63
C LYS A 283 9.80 -13.52 5.54
N SER A 284 9.28 -12.28 5.61
CA SER A 284 8.41 -11.72 4.57
C SER A 284 9.16 -11.45 3.27
N LEU A 285 10.49 -11.32 3.29
CA LEU A 285 11.31 -11.07 2.10
C LEU A 285 11.41 -12.28 1.18
N VAL A 286 11.29 -13.49 1.74
CA VAL A 286 11.31 -14.74 0.98
C VAL A 286 9.92 -15.25 0.60
N ASP A 287 8.87 -14.47 0.88
CA ASP A 287 7.52 -14.82 0.47
C ASP A 287 7.41 -14.77 -1.07
N PRO A 288 6.85 -15.81 -1.72
CA PRO A 288 6.78 -15.88 -3.18
C PRO A 288 6.10 -14.67 -3.83
N LEU A 289 5.10 -14.06 -3.17
CA LEU A 289 4.41 -12.89 -3.71
C LEU A 289 5.29 -11.64 -3.65
N VAL A 290 6.09 -11.49 -2.60
CA VAL A 290 7.05 -10.39 -2.45
C VAL A 290 8.19 -10.53 -3.46
N ILE A 291 8.77 -11.72 -3.59
CA ILE A 291 9.80 -11.99 -4.61
C ILE A 291 9.24 -11.70 -6.01
N MET A 292 8.07 -12.25 -6.35
CA MET A 292 7.47 -12.06 -7.67
C MET A 292 7.20 -10.57 -7.98
N THR A 293 6.66 -9.81 -7.02
CA THR A 293 6.38 -8.38 -7.24
C THR A 293 7.63 -7.52 -7.29
N PHE A 294 8.63 -7.78 -6.44
CA PHE A 294 9.91 -7.08 -6.46
C PHE A 294 10.71 -7.39 -7.72
N SER A 295 10.88 -8.67 -8.07
CA SER A 295 11.58 -9.08 -9.29
C SER A 295 10.84 -8.60 -10.54
N GLY A 296 9.50 -8.61 -10.53
CA GLY A 296 8.70 -8.04 -11.62
C GLY A 296 8.94 -6.54 -11.80
N ALA A 297 8.93 -5.76 -10.71
CA ALA A 297 9.27 -4.34 -10.71
C ALA A 297 10.69 -4.09 -11.23
N PHE A 298 11.68 -4.80 -10.69
CA PHE A 298 13.08 -4.70 -11.09
C PHE A 298 13.28 -5.03 -12.57
N LEU A 299 12.69 -6.11 -13.08
CA LEU A 299 12.83 -6.49 -14.49
C LEU A 299 12.12 -5.49 -15.42
N LEU A 300 10.93 -5.01 -15.06
CA LEU A 300 10.27 -3.94 -15.81
C LEU A 300 11.16 -2.71 -15.91
N HIS A 301 11.78 -2.31 -14.80
CA HIS A 301 12.68 -1.16 -14.75
C HIS A 301 13.97 -1.38 -15.54
N THR A 302 14.61 -2.54 -15.41
CA THR A 302 15.80 -2.88 -16.21
C THR A 302 15.52 -2.86 -17.71
N VAL A 303 14.40 -3.43 -18.16
CA VAL A 303 14.00 -3.40 -19.57
C VAL A 303 13.57 -1.99 -20.00
N TRP A 304 13.07 -1.17 -19.07
CA TRP A 304 12.77 0.23 -19.35
C TRP A 304 14.03 1.03 -19.70
N ASN A 305 15.10 0.85 -18.93
CA ASN A 305 16.39 1.54 -19.12
C ASN A 305 17.29 0.88 -20.17
N PHE A 306 16.95 -0.31 -20.63
CA PHE A 306 17.61 -0.99 -21.74
C PHE A 306 17.51 -0.12 -23.01
N SER A 307 18.64 0.07 -23.71
CA SER A 307 18.66 0.70 -25.04
C SER A 307 19.38 -0.20 -26.03
N GLY A 308 18.89 -0.27 -27.26
CA GLY A 308 19.55 -1.01 -28.35
C GLY A 308 21.01 -0.60 -28.56
N VAL A 309 21.34 0.67 -28.28
CA VAL A 309 22.70 1.23 -28.39
C VAL A 309 23.70 0.47 -27.51
N ALA A 310 23.27 -0.05 -26.36
CA ALA A 310 24.14 -0.81 -25.45
C ALA A 310 24.65 -2.14 -26.04
N PHE A 311 24.13 -2.57 -27.19
CA PHE A 311 24.47 -3.84 -27.84
C PHE A 311 25.20 -3.67 -29.17
N LEU A 312 25.60 -2.45 -29.51
CA LEU A 312 26.46 -2.20 -30.66
C LEU A 312 27.77 -3.00 -30.52
N GLY A 313 28.11 -3.79 -31.54
CA GLY A 313 29.28 -4.68 -31.52
C GLY A 313 29.13 -5.96 -30.69
N ILE A 314 28.00 -6.16 -30.00
CA ILE A 314 27.70 -7.38 -29.24
C ILE A 314 26.69 -8.27 -29.98
N LEU A 315 25.61 -7.67 -30.48
CA LEU A 315 24.55 -8.37 -31.21
C LEU A 315 24.63 -8.09 -32.72
N PRO A 316 24.02 -8.94 -33.57
CA PRO A 316 23.92 -8.67 -35.00
C PRO A 316 23.26 -7.31 -35.27
N GLU A 317 23.77 -6.55 -36.26
CA GLU A 317 23.32 -5.19 -36.56
C GLU A 317 21.80 -5.10 -36.79
N GLY A 318 21.23 -6.08 -37.50
CA GLY A 318 19.78 -6.14 -37.73
C GLY A 318 18.96 -6.24 -36.44
N VAL A 319 19.48 -6.93 -35.41
CA VAL A 319 18.85 -7.04 -34.09
C VAL A 319 18.99 -5.72 -33.34
N VAL A 320 20.16 -5.09 -33.37
CA VAL A 320 20.39 -3.78 -32.72
C VAL A 320 19.46 -2.71 -33.32
N LEU A 321 19.38 -2.64 -34.65
CA LEU A 321 18.49 -1.72 -35.36
C LEU A 321 17.01 -1.98 -35.02
N PHE A 322 16.61 -3.25 -34.88
CA PHE A 322 15.27 -3.60 -34.44
C PHE A 322 14.99 -3.09 -33.01
N LEU A 323 15.90 -3.30 -32.07
CA LEU A 323 15.77 -2.82 -30.69
C LEU A 323 15.69 -1.28 -30.63
N MET A 324 16.54 -0.57 -31.39
CA MET A 324 16.50 0.90 -31.48
C MET A 324 15.18 1.40 -32.06
N LYS A 325 14.58 0.70 -33.03
CA LYS A 325 13.24 1.03 -33.54
C LYS A 325 12.14 0.86 -32.49
N LEU A 326 12.21 -0.19 -31.67
CA LEU A 326 11.24 -0.36 -30.57
C LEU A 326 11.27 0.79 -29.58
N ASP A 327 12.46 1.35 -29.31
CA ASP A 327 12.65 2.53 -28.48
C ASP A 327 12.10 3.78 -29.17
N ALA A 328 12.48 4.02 -30.43
CA ALA A 328 12.08 5.20 -31.19
C ALA A 328 10.56 5.31 -31.40
N TYR A 329 9.87 4.18 -31.58
CA TYR A 329 8.41 4.14 -31.76
C TYR A 329 7.62 3.94 -30.47
N TYR A 330 8.27 4.02 -29.30
CA TYR A 330 7.66 3.81 -27.98
C TYR A 330 7.00 2.45 -27.74
N VAL A 331 7.13 1.50 -28.67
CA VAL A 331 6.48 0.17 -28.60
C VAL A 331 6.92 -0.55 -27.32
N LYS A 332 8.21 -0.50 -27.00
CA LYS A 332 8.75 -1.09 -25.76
C LYS A 332 8.04 -0.54 -24.52
N TYR A 333 7.97 0.78 -24.38
CA TYR A 333 7.36 1.43 -23.22
C TYR A 333 5.87 1.11 -23.11
N ILE A 334 5.13 1.11 -24.23
CA ILE A 334 3.71 0.75 -24.24
C ILE A 334 3.51 -0.68 -23.73
N LEU A 335 4.30 -1.64 -24.20
CA LEU A 335 4.21 -3.04 -23.76
C LEU A 335 4.53 -3.19 -22.27
N LEU A 336 5.57 -2.51 -21.77
CA LEU A 336 5.93 -2.52 -20.35
C LEU A 336 4.85 -1.87 -19.47
N ILE A 337 4.25 -0.76 -19.91
CA ILE A 337 3.13 -0.11 -19.22
C ILE A 337 1.95 -1.09 -19.14
N VAL A 338 1.54 -1.68 -20.26
CA VAL A 338 0.44 -2.66 -20.28
C VAL A 338 0.71 -3.82 -19.32
N LEU A 339 1.91 -4.40 -19.38
CA LEU A 339 2.32 -5.49 -18.48
C LEU A 339 2.28 -5.07 -17.00
N GLY A 340 2.82 -3.89 -16.67
CA GLY A 340 2.78 -3.35 -15.32
C GLY A 340 1.35 -3.18 -14.81
N TRP A 341 0.43 -2.67 -15.63
CA TRP A 341 -0.97 -2.48 -15.25
C TRP A 341 -1.72 -3.80 -15.11
N LEU A 342 -1.35 -4.84 -15.88
CA LEU A 342 -1.87 -6.20 -15.68
C LEU A 342 -1.39 -6.79 -14.35
N LEU A 343 -0.11 -6.61 -14.00
CA LEU A 343 0.44 -7.03 -12.70
C LEU A 343 -0.20 -6.26 -11.54
N LEU A 344 -0.45 -4.96 -11.69
CA LEU A 344 -1.18 -4.17 -10.72
C LEU A 344 -2.60 -4.69 -10.54
N LEU A 345 -3.33 -4.97 -11.63
CA LEU A 345 -4.67 -5.53 -11.53
C LEU A 345 -4.66 -6.86 -10.78
N PHE A 346 -3.68 -7.71 -11.05
CA PHE A 346 -3.50 -8.98 -10.35
C PHE A 346 -3.33 -8.79 -8.83
N ILE A 347 -2.44 -7.90 -8.40
CA ILE A 347 -2.23 -7.60 -6.97
C ILE A 347 -3.46 -6.93 -6.36
N MET A 348 -4.04 -5.96 -7.07
CA MET A 348 -5.22 -5.22 -6.63
C MET A 348 -6.42 -6.14 -6.44
N ARG A 349 -6.63 -7.14 -7.29
CA ARG A 349 -7.64 -8.20 -7.09
C ARG A 349 -7.44 -8.94 -5.79
N LYS A 350 -6.20 -9.34 -5.45
CA LYS A 350 -5.90 -9.99 -4.16
C LYS A 350 -6.21 -9.06 -2.98
N CYS A 351 -5.84 -7.79 -3.08
CA CYS A 351 -6.10 -6.78 -2.04
C CYS A 351 -7.59 -6.52 -1.84
N ILE A 352 -8.37 -6.39 -2.91
CA ILE A 352 -9.83 -6.16 -2.83
C ILE A 352 -10.55 -7.40 -2.30
N ARG A 353 -10.17 -8.61 -2.75
CA ARG A 353 -10.69 -9.88 -2.22
C ARG A 353 -10.45 -10.00 -0.72
N GLN A 354 -9.28 -9.57 -0.23
CA GLN A 354 -9.02 -9.48 1.22
C GLN A 354 -10.03 -8.55 1.91
N MET A 355 -10.33 -7.38 1.36
CA MET A 355 -11.30 -6.46 1.96
C MET A 355 -12.72 -7.02 2.01
N VAL A 356 -13.15 -7.72 0.95
CA VAL A 356 -14.45 -8.41 0.90
C VAL A 356 -14.52 -9.52 1.95
N ALA A 357 -13.44 -10.30 2.11
CA ALA A 357 -13.37 -11.33 3.15
C ALA A 357 -13.45 -10.73 4.56
N VAL A 358 -12.79 -9.59 4.80
CA VAL A 358 -12.83 -8.86 6.07
C VAL A 358 -14.26 -8.41 6.37
N GLU A 359 -14.93 -7.73 5.46
CA GLU A 359 -16.32 -7.28 5.68
C GLU A 359 -17.27 -8.46 5.90
N GLY A 360 -17.15 -9.53 5.10
CA GLY A 360 -17.95 -10.74 5.26
C GLY A 360 -17.73 -11.46 6.60
N PHE A 361 -16.55 -11.35 7.21
CA PHE A 361 -16.30 -11.84 8.57
C PHE A 361 -17.09 -11.04 9.62
N TYR A 362 -17.14 -9.71 9.49
CA TYR A 362 -17.86 -8.86 10.44
C TYR A 362 -19.39 -8.91 10.25
N ASN A 363 -19.89 -9.03 9.01
CA ASN A 363 -21.33 -9.07 8.72
C ASN A 363 -22.01 -10.41 9.02
N ARG A 364 -21.26 -11.53 9.08
CA ARG A 364 -21.80 -12.86 9.45
C ARG A 364 -21.97 -13.05 10.96
N GLN A 365 -21.68 -12.02 11.77
CA GLN A 365 -22.02 -12.02 13.19
C GLN A 365 -23.53 -11.70 13.35
N PRO A 366 -24.33 -12.51 14.07
CA PRO A 366 -25.78 -12.32 14.11
C PRO A 366 -26.18 -10.92 14.59
N GLU A 367 -27.08 -10.30 13.83
CA GLU A 367 -27.64 -8.97 14.03
C GLU A 367 -28.28 -8.86 15.42
N GLY A 368 -27.87 -7.82 16.16
CA GLY A 368 -28.21 -7.62 17.57
C GLY A 368 -27.14 -6.82 18.34
N THR A 369 -25.94 -6.64 17.76
CA THR A 369 -24.92 -5.73 18.29
C THR A 369 -24.69 -4.59 17.31
N GLY A 370 -25.65 -3.67 17.22
CA GLY A 370 -25.47 -2.40 16.51
C GLY A 370 -24.36 -1.58 17.16
N TYR A 371 -23.18 -1.54 16.52
CA TYR A 371 -22.27 -0.42 16.67
C TYR A 371 -22.78 0.72 15.78
N GLY A 372 -23.79 1.43 16.26
CA GLY A 372 -24.33 2.65 15.67
C GLY A 372 -24.70 3.59 16.80
N GLY A 373 -24.07 4.76 16.83
CA GLY A 373 -24.19 5.71 17.93
C GLY A 373 -25.63 6.16 18.17
N ALA A 374 -26.06 6.04 19.42
CA ALA A 374 -26.99 6.95 20.04
C ALA A 374 -26.40 7.28 21.42
N ALA A 375 -26.28 8.57 21.71
CA ALA A 375 -26.03 9.06 23.05
C ALA A 375 -27.13 8.52 23.97
N ALA A 376 -26.79 7.53 24.78
CA ALA A 376 -27.64 7.08 25.88
C ALA A 376 -26.94 7.51 27.17
N ALA A 377 -27.62 8.40 27.88
CA ALA A 377 -27.25 8.94 29.17
C ALA A 377 -26.73 7.84 30.12
N ARG A 378 -25.65 8.15 30.84
CA ARG A 378 -25.29 7.41 32.06
C ARG A 378 -26.44 7.54 33.06
N PRO A 379 -27.03 6.45 33.58
CA PRO A 379 -27.55 6.50 34.93
C PRO A 379 -26.38 6.27 35.89
N ALA A 380 -26.28 7.16 36.86
CA ALA A 380 -25.48 6.97 38.04
C ALA A 380 -26.00 5.77 38.85
N GLY A 381 -25.08 5.02 39.46
CA GLY A 381 -25.35 4.18 40.64
C GLY A 381 -25.76 2.73 40.36
N ALA A 382 -24.81 1.81 40.48
CA ALA A 382 -25.05 0.52 41.12
C ALA A 382 -23.73 -0.10 41.56
N LEU A 383 -23.72 -0.55 42.81
CA LEU A 383 -22.58 -1.02 43.60
C LEU A 383 -21.93 -2.29 43.04
N ALA A 384 -20.63 -2.40 43.31
CA ALA A 384 -19.83 -3.60 43.14
C ALA A 384 -20.48 -4.80 43.86
N GLY A 385 -20.87 -5.81 43.08
CA GLY A 385 -21.15 -7.16 43.54
C GLY A 385 -20.25 -8.11 42.77
N ASN A 386 -19.43 -8.87 43.49
CA ASN A 386 -18.47 -9.84 42.96
C ASN A 386 -19.20 -11.09 42.44
N ARG A 387 -20.09 -10.94 41.44
CA ARG A 387 -20.75 -12.07 40.76
C ARG A 387 -19.83 -12.58 39.66
N ALA A 388 -19.61 -13.89 39.63
CA ALA A 388 -19.01 -14.57 38.48
C ALA A 388 -19.83 -14.24 37.23
N ILE A 389 -19.15 -13.79 36.18
CA ILE A 389 -19.75 -13.45 34.88
C ILE A 389 -19.99 -14.72 34.06
N LEU A 390 -19.20 -15.76 34.32
CA LEU A 390 -19.19 -16.98 33.51
C LEU A 390 -18.49 -18.12 34.27
N THR A 391 -19.03 -19.33 34.09
CA THR A 391 -18.53 -20.57 34.70
C THR A 391 -18.06 -21.53 33.62
N VAL A 392 -16.85 -22.06 33.74
CA VAL A 392 -16.26 -23.05 32.82
C VAL A 392 -16.10 -24.37 33.55
N ARG A 393 -16.81 -25.40 33.11
CA ARG A 393 -16.72 -26.76 33.65
C ARG A 393 -15.88 -27.63 32.73
N ALA A 394 -14.90 -28.34 33.27
CA ALA A 394 -14.16 -29.34 32.52
C ALA A 394 -15.00 -30.63 32.38
N THR A 395 -15.29 -31.02 31.14
CA THR A 395 -16.05 -32.24 30.79
C THR A 395 -15.18 -33.31 30.15
N GLY A 396 -13.95 -32.98 29.78
CA GLY A 396 -12.95 -33.92 29.29
C GLY A 396 -12.36 -34.82 30.39
N GLN A 397 -11.53 -35.78 30.00
CA GLN A 397 -10.83 -36.69 30.91
C GLN A 397 -9.87 -35.94 31.84
N LEU A 398 -9.11 -35.01 31.28
CA LEU A 398 -8.21 -34.15 32.04
C LEU A 398 -8.99 -33.00 32.68
N ASN A 399 -8.75 -32.77 33.97
CA ASN A 399 -9.47 -31.81 34.82
C ASN A 399 -10.97 -32.13 35.04
N HIS A 400 -11.44 -33.34 34.73
CA HIS A 400 -12.86 -33.73 34.84
C HIS A 400 -13.52 -33.28 36.14
N GLY A 401 -14.67 -32.60 36.02
CA GLY A 401 -15.47 -32.15 37.16
C GLY A 401 -15.00 -30.85 37.81
N LYS A 402 -13.83 -30.31 37.43
CA LYS A 402 -13.38 -28.99 37.91
C LYS A 402 -14.21 -27.86 37.29
N ILE A 403 -14.45 -26.83 38.09
CA ILE A 403 -15.22 -25.64 37.72
C ILE A 403 -14.32 -24.41 37.93
N TYR A 404 -14.28 -23.54 36.92
CA TYR A 404 -13.50 -22.30 36.93
C TYR A 404 -14.44 -21.12 36.73
N GLU A 405 -14.31 -20.08 37.55
CA GLU A 405 -15.18 -18.90 37.49
C GLU A 405 -14.40 -17.68 36.96
N LEU A 406 -15.04 -16.89 36.11
CA LEU A 406 -14.50 -15.66 35.56
C LEU A 406 -15.22 -14.45 36.15
N SER A 407 -14.50 -13.61 36.89
CA SER A 407 -15.00 -12.33 37.41
C SER A 407 -14.77 -11.16 36.43
N ALA A 408 -15.39 -10.00 36.68
CA ALA A 408 -15.41 -8.83 35.79
C ALA A 408 -14.05 -8.27 35.33
N GLY A 409 -12.97 -8.54 36.07
CA GLY A 409 -11.60 -8.15 35.70
C GLY A 409 -10.64 -9.33 35.46
N GLY A 410 -11.15 -10.57 35.45
CA GLY A 410 -10.33 -11.78 35.39
C GLY A 410 -10.02 -12.26 33.97
N SER A 411 -9.14 -13.26 33.90
CA SER A 411 -8.87 -14.06 32.69
C SER A 411 -8.64 -15.51 33.11
N LEU A 412 -9.21 -16.46 32.37
CA LEU A 412 -8.91 -17.88 32.48
C LEU A 412 -7.96 -18.26 31.36
N ILE A 413 -6.73 -18.58 31.70
CA ILE A 413 -5.64 -18.91 30.80
C ILE A 413 -5.37 -20.40 30.90
N PHE A 414 -5.53 -21.10 29.77
CA PHE A 414 -5.39 -22.54 29.66
C PHE A 414 -4.03 -22.90 29.08
N GLY A 415 -3.33 -23.85 29.69
CA GLY A 415 -2.06 -24.31 29.16
C GLY A 415 -1.26 -25.19 30.12
N ARG A 416 -0.09 -25.64 29.65
CA ARG A 416 0.83 -26.53 30.38
C ARG A 416 1.81 -25.78 31.28
N ASP A 417 1.93 -24.47 31.13
CA ASP A 417 2.88 -23.64 31.89
C ASP A 417 2.20 -23.09 33.15
N PRO A 418 2.48 -23.62 34.35
CA PRO A 418 1.81 -23.22 35.58
C PRO A 418 2.18 -21.80 36.04
N GLN A 419 3.24 -21.19 35.49
CA GLN A 419 3.58 -19.80 35.80
C GLN A 419 2.70 -18.80 35.04
N ARG A 420 2.02 -19.25 33.96
CA ARG A 420 1.28 -18.39 33.04
C ARG A 420 -0.18 -18.78 32.87
N ALA A 421 -0.52 -20.05 33.09
CA ALA A 421 -1.87 -20.60 33.01
C ALA A 421 -2.45 -20.83 34.41
N ASN A 422 -3.66 -20.33 34.64
CA ASN A 422 -4.43 -20.61 35.85
C ASN A 422 -5.41 -21.80 35.67
N VAL A 423 -5.61 -22.25 34.43
CA VAL A 423 -6.20 -23.55 34.11
C VAL A 423 -5.09 -24.46 33.58
N ALA A 424 -4.35 -25.05 34.52
CA ALA A 424 -3.14 -25.81 34.23
C ALA A 424 -3.44 -27.24 33.77
N PHE A 425 -2.65 -27.70 32.80
CA PHE A 425 -2.55 -29.09 32.35
C PHE A 425 -1.21 -29.69 32.81
N PRO A 426 -1.12 -31.01 33.04
CA PRO A 426 0.15 -31.68 33.27
C PRO A 426 1.20 -31.31 32.20
N PRO A 427 2.47 -31.04 32.57
CA PRO A 427 3.50 -30.56 31.63
C PRO A 427 3.72 -31.45 30.40
N ASP A 428 3.44 -32.75 30.55
CA ASP A 428 3.59 -33.83 29.57
C ASP A 428 2.32 -34.08 28.72
N THR A 429 1.25 -33.29 28.92
CA THR A 429 0.01 -33.44 28.14
C THR A 429 0.26 -33.20 26.65
N LYS A 430 0.22 -34.27 25.85
CA LYS A 430 0.43 -34.20 24.40
C LYS A 430 -0.64 -33.33 23.73
N GLY A 431 -0.21 -32.41 22.87
CA GLY A 431 -1.11 -31.56 22.08
C GLY A 431 -1.47 -30.22 22.72
N VAL A 432 -1.41 -30.09 24.05
CA VAL A 432 -1.68 -28.80 24.71
C VAL A 432 -0.43 -27.92 24.63
N SER A 433 -0.56 -26.59 24.66
CA SER A 433 0.58 -25.65 24.56
C SER A 433 0.85 -25.02 25.93
N GLY A 434 2.05 -24.48 26.16
CA GLY A 434 2.36 -23.79 27.44
C GLY A 434 1.37 -22.67 27.73
N LEU A 435 1.05 -21.88 26.70
CA LEU A 435 -0.09 -20.95 26.64
C LEU A 435 -0.95 -21.37 25.44
N HIS A 436 -2.13 -21.95 25.68
CA HIS A 436 -2.94 -22.56 24.62
C HIS A 436 -4.12 -21.69 24.22
N CYS A 437 -5.03 -21.39 25.14
CA CYS A 437 -6.15 -20.48 24.91
C CYS A 437 -6.44 -19.63 26.15
N GLU A 438 -7.23 -18.57 25.97
CA GLU A 438 -7.56 -17.61 27.01
C GLU A 438 -9.05 -17.26 26.92
N ILE A 439 -9.76 -17.24 28.05
CA ILE A 439 -11.07 -16.63 28.19
C ILE A 439 -10.93 -15.36 29.01
N LYS A 440 -11.34 -14.21 28.48
CA LYS A 440 -11.28 -12.93 29.21
C LYS A 440 -12.46 -12.02 28.89
N ILE A 441 -12.68 -11.02 29.74
CA ILE A 441 -13.64 -9.95 29.44
C ILE A 441 -12.99 -8.92 28.52
N LYS A 442 -13.59 -8.66 27.36
CA LYS A 442 -13.20 -7.59 26.45
C LYS A 442 -14.43 -6.75 26.12
N ASP A 443 -14.35 -5.45 26.43
CA ASP A 443 -15.45 -4.50 26.21
C ASP A 443 -16.77 -4.95 26.88
N GLY A 444 -16.67 -5.55 28.08
CA GLY A 444 -17.80 -6.08 28.85
C GLY A 444 -18.31 -7.47 28.42
N ILE A 445 -17.68 -8.12 27.43
CA ILE A 445 -18.14 -9.41 26.88
C ILE A 445 -17.07 -10.50 27.11
N PRO A 446 -17.44 -11.70 27.59
CA PRO A 446 -16.51 -12.83 27.66
C PRO A 446 -16.13 -13.32 26.26
N VAL A 447 -14.83 -13.42 25.99
CA VAL A 447 -14.28 -13.90 24.72
C VAL A 447 -13.31 -15.06 24.95
N LEU A 448 -13.41 -16.11 24.13
CA LEU A 448 -12.45 -17.21 24.02
C LEU A 448 -11.46 -16.90 22.88
N ILE A 449 -10.16 -16.99 23.14
CA ILE A 449 -9.09 -16.67 22.20
C ILE A 449 -8.11 -17.85 22.18
N ASP A 450 -7.89 -18.46 21.01
CA ASP A 450 -6.73 -19.35 20.84
C ASP A 450 -5.45 -18.48 20.82
N ARG A 451 -4.47 -18.78 21.68
CA ARG A 451 -3.25 -17.98 21.82
C ARG A 451 -2.14 -18.44 20.86
N ASN A 452 -2.52 -18.81 19.64
CA ASN A 452 -1.66 -19.43 18.65
C ASN A 452 -1.10 -20.77 19.11
N SER A 453 -2.01 -21.63 19.58
CA SER A 453 -1.66 -22.97 20.03
C SER A 453 -1.20 -23.85 18.86
N THR A 454 -0.27 -24.77 19.14
CA THR A 454 0.34 -25.63 18.11
C THR A 454 -0.69 -26.56 17.46
N TYR A 455 -1.60 -27.12 18.25
CA TYR A 455 -2.57 -28.12 17.78
C TYR A 455 -3.99 -27.56 17.63
N GLY A 456 -4.24 -26.32 18.04
CA GLY A 456 -5.52 -25.64 17.88
C GLY A 456 -6.49 -25.87 19.04
N THR A 457 -7.34 -24.86 19.23
CA THR A 457 -8.58 -24.94 20.02
C THR A 457 -9.75 -25.17 19.07
N PHE A 458 -10.69 -26.04 19.44
CA PHE A 458 -11.80 -26.43 18.56
C PHE A 458 -13.14 -26.37 19.31
N PHE A 459 -14.23 -26.20 18.57
CA PHE A 459 -15.58 -26.35 19.08
C PHE A 459 -16.05 -27.81 18.99
N SER A 460 -17.11 -28.16 19.72
CA SER A 460 -17.68 -29.53 19.72
C SER A 460 -18.12 -30.04 18.34
N ASN A 461 -18.41 -29.15 17.40
CA ASN A 461 -18.72 -29.49 16.00
C ASN A 461 -17.47 -29.75 15.12
N GLY A 462 -16.27 -29.75 15.71
CA GLY A 462 -15.00 -29.96 15.01
C GLY A 462 -14.42 -28.72 14.34
N SER A 463 -15.12 -27.58 14.35
CA SER A 463 -14.59 -26.34 13.78
C SER A 463 -13.46 -25.77 14.62
N ARG A 464 -12.36 -25.36 13.96
CA ARG A 464 -11.18 -24.81 14.62
C ARG A 464 -11.36 -23.32 14.89
N LEU A 465 -10.95 -22.88 16.08
CA LEU A 465 -10.84 -21.47 16.42
C LEU A 465 -9.61 -20.86 15.76
N GLU A 466 -9.80 -19.72 15.10
CA GLU A 466 -8.70 -19.00 14.44
C GLU A 466 -7.70 -18.44 15.47
N PRO A 467 -6.39 -18.68 15.29
CA PRO A 467 -5.35 -18.17 16.19
C PRO A 467 -5.41 -16.65 16.41
N ASN A 468 -5.39 -16.24 17.68
CA ASN A 468 -5.45 -14.87 18.18
C ASN A 468 -6.70 -14.07 17.81
N VAL A 469 -7.75 -14.73 17.31
CA VAL A 469 -9.04 -14.09 17.01
C VAL A 469 -10.00 -14.32 18.19
N PRO A 470 -10.51 -13.27 18.84
CA PRO A 470 -11.50 -13.43 19.91
C PRO A 470 -12.85 -13.92 19.40
N TYR A 471 -13.27 -15.08 19.90
CA TYR A 471 -14.62 -15.61 19.75
C TYR A 471 -15.47 -15.15 20.94
N LYS A 472 -16.54 -14.41 20.67
CA LYS A 472 -17.48 -13.98 21.72
C LYS A 472 -18.28 -15.18 22.20
N ILE A 473 -18.25 -15.42 23.51
CA ILE A 473 -19.04 -16.48 24.13
C ILE A 473 -20.47 -15.96 24.27
N LYS A 474 -21.40 -16.58 23.54
CA LYS A 474 -22.82 -16.26 23.56
C LYS A 474 -23.59 -17.48 24.08
N GLY A 475 -23.83 -17.52 25.39
CA GLY A 475 -24.49 -18.66 26.06
C GLY A 475 -23.60 -19.90 26.15
N HIS A 476 -24.23 -21.07 26.02
CA HIS A 476 -23.58 -22.36 26.21
C HIS A 476 -22.58 -22.68 25.08
N VAL A 477 -21.30 -22.87 25.42
CA VAL A 477 -20.24 -23.15 24.44
C VAL A 477 -19.39 -24.31 24.90
N LYS A 478 -19.33 -25.38 24.09
CA LYS A 478 -18.39 -26.48 24.28
C LYS A 478 -17.17 -26.34 23.37
N PHE A 479 -16.00 -26.44 23.96
CA PHE A 479 -14.73 -26.37 23.23
C PHE A 479 -13.73 -27.39 23.78
N TYR A 480 -12.72 -27.76 23.00
CA TYR A 480 -11.64 -28.65 23.42
C TYR A 480 -10.29 -28.21 22.89
N LEU A 481 -9.23 -28.56 23.63
CA LEU A 481 -7.85 -28.20 23.30
C LEU A 481 -7.14 -29.40 22.66
N ALA A 482 -6.72 -29.26 21.39
CA ALA A 482 -6.08 -30.30 20.57
C ALA A 482 -6.92 -31.56 20.30
N ARG A 483 -7.48 -32.20 21.34
CA ARG A 483 -8.24 -33.45 21.28
C ARG A 483 -9.54 -33.33 22.07
N PRO A 484 -10.63 -34.01 21.66
CA PRO A 484 -11.91 -34.01 22.39
C PRO A 484 -11.81 -34.48 23.86
N GLU A 485 -10.76 -35.22 24.21
CA GLU A 485 -10.45 -35.62 25.60
C GLU A 485 -10.17 -34.44 26.54
N ASN A 486 -9.84 -33.26 26.00
CA ASN A 486 -9.56 -32.02 26.74
C ASN A 486 -10.72 -31.01 26.63
N GLN A 487 -11.95 -31.48 26.81
CA GLN A 487 -13.15 -30.68 26.60
C GLN A 487 -13.54 -29.85 27.84
N PHE A 488 -14.08 -28.67 27.55
CA PHE A 488 -14.68 -27.75 28.51
C PHE A 488 -16.04 -27.29 28.01
N ASP A 489 -16.87 -26.98 28.98
CA ASP A 489 -18.22 -26.51 28.80
C ASP A 489 -18.40 -25.16 29.50
N ILE A 490 -18.74 -24.15 28.74
CA ILE A 490 -18.93 -22.78 29.21
C ILE A 490 -20.41 -22.54 29.45
N GLN A 491 -20.75 -22.13 30.67
CA GLN A 491 -22.08 -21.68 31.08
C GLN A 491 -21.98 -20.21 31.46
N VAL A 492 -22.64 -19.35 30.69
CA VAL A 492 -22.74 -17.90 30.93
C VAL A 492 -23.94 -17.62 31.82
#